data_AF-A0A914P356-F1
#
_entry.id   AF-A0A914P356-F1
#
_cell.length_a   1.000
_cell.length_b   1.000
_cell.length_c   1.000
_cell.angle_alpha   90.00
_cell.angle_beta   90.00
_cell.angle_gamma   90.00
#
_symmetry.space_group_name_H-M   'P 1'
#
loop_
_entity.id
_entity.type
_entity.pdbx_description
1 polymer ?
#
loop_
_entity_poly.entity_id
_entity_poly.type
_entity_poly.pdbx_seq_one_letter_code
_entity_poly.pdbx_strand_id
1 'polypeptide(L)'
;MISFQFISRSIASKLKYVQIRQMNGSGYDTARQQQRNLRRKYAIIGCTCMMFFGSHGVLLWRRRSENRALNKEIPPIPYVEFERDYLLTGKVKSIVVHPHFQVCDAYTERKDLTPEKVSKSMLQSVSFYLFSNKLF
;
A
#
# COMPACT_ATOMS: atom_id res chain seq x y z
N MET A 1 62.04 52.19 -17.24
CA MET A 1 60.83 51.59 -17.86
C MET A 1 60.52 50.15 -17.45
N ILE A 2 61.40 49.42 -16.74
CA ILE A 2 61.22 47.98 -16.44
C ILE A 2 60.26 47.73 -15.25
N SER A 3 60.20 48.65 -14.29
CA SER A 3 59.44 48.46 -13.03
C SER A 3 57.92 48.45 -13.20
N PHE A 4 57.38 49.18 -14.17
CA PHE A 4 55.92 49.29 -14.36
C PHE A 4 55.32 47.99 -14.93
N GLN A 5 56.06 47.31 -15.80
CA GLN A 5 55.68 46.01 -16.37
C GLN A 5 55.68 44.91 -15.29
N PHE A 6 56.59 44.98 -14.32
CA PHE A 6 56.68 44.00 -13.24
C PHE A 6 55.53 44.14 -12.23
N ILE A 7 55.16 45.37 -11.88
CA ILE A 7 54.04 45.66 -10.99
C ILE A 7 52.71 45.22 -11.64
N SER A 8 52.50 45.52 -12.92
CA SER A 8 51.31 45.11 -13.65
C SER A 8 51.12 43.58 -13.69
N ARG A 9 52.20 42.83 -13.95
CA ARG A 9 52.18 41.35 -13.94
C ARG A 9 51.89 40.77 -12.55
N SER A 10 52.41 41.39 -11.49
CA SER A 10 52.17 40.98 -10.10
C SER A 10 50.72 41.19 -9.66
N ILE A 11 50.08 42.27 -10.12
CA ILE A 11 48.67 42.52 -9.82
C ILE A 11 47.78 41.54 -10.60
N ALA A 12 48.07 41.31 -11.88
CA ALA A 12 47.31 40.37 -12.71
C ALA A 12 47.35 38.92 -12.18
N SER A 13 48.49 38.46 -11.66
CA SER A 13 48.62 37.12 -11.07
C SER A 13 47.79 36.97 -9.78
N LYS A 14 47.78 38.00 -8.93
CA LYS A 14 46.95 38.02 -7.71
C LYS A 14 45.46 38.01 -8.02
N LEU A 15 45.01 38.79 -9.00
CA LEU A 15 43.61 38.79 -9.43
C LEU A 15 43.18 37.42 -9.98
N LYS A 16 44.02 36.79 -10.80
CA LYS A 16 43.77 35.44 -11.32
C LYS A 16 43.69 34.39 -10.20
N TYR A 17 44.55 34.48 -9.20
CA TYR A 17 44.53 33.58 -8.04
C TYR A 17 43.25 33.74 -7.20
N VAL A 18 42.82 34.98 -6.94
CA VAL A 18 41.57 35.26 -6.22
C VAL A 18 40.35 34.73 -6.98
N GLN A 19 40.32 34.91 -8.30
CA GLN A 19 39.22 34.41 -9.14
C GLN A 19 39.14 32.88 -9.16
N ILE A 20 40.27 32.18 -9.27
CA ILE A 20 40.32 30.71 -9.20
C ILE A 20 39.86 30.22 -7.82
N ARG A 21 40.24 30.89 -6.73
CA ARG A 21 39.82 30.53 -5.38
C ARG A 21 38.31 30.72 -5.16
N GLN A 22 37.74 31.79 -5.70
CA GLN A 22 36.30 32.07 -5.66
C GLN A 22 35.52 31.04 -6.49
N MET A 23 35.98 30.70 -7.69
CA MET A 23 35.36 29.68 -8.54
C MET A 23 35.40 28.28 -7.90
N ASN A 24 36.53 27.89 -7.31
CA ASN A 24 36.65 26.62 -6.61
C ASN A 24 35.72 26.59 -5.38
N GLY A 25 35.68 27.65 -4.56
CA GLY A 25 34.78 27.74 -3.41
C GLY A 25 33.29 27.63 -3.78
N SER A 26 32.87 28.35 -4.83
CA SER A 26 31.50 28.30 -5.35
C SER A 26 31.09 26.91 -5.84
N GLY A 27 32.02 26.17 -6.49
CA GLY A 27 31.81 24.78 -6.91
C GLY A 27 31.61 23.80 -5.74
N TYR A 28 32.36 23.96 -4.64
CA TYR A 28 32.20 23.12 -3.46
C TYR A 28 30.88 23.38 -2.73
N ASP A 29 30.47 24.65 -2.61
CA ASP A 29 29.21 25.01 -1.95
C ASP A 29 27.99 24.53 -2.74
N THR A 30 28.02 24.64 -4.07
CA THR A 30 26.96 24.13 -4.96
C THR A 30 26.87 22.60 -4.92
N ALA A 31 27.98 21.87 -4.94
CA ALA A 31 28.00 20.41 -4.78
C ALA A 31 27.45 19.97 -3.42
N ARG A 32 27.82 20.66 -2.34
CA ARG A 32 27.31 20.41 -0.98
C ARG A 32 25.83 20.75 -0.84
N GLN A 33 25.34 21.76 -1.55
CA GLN A 33 23.92 22.10 -1.63
C GLN A 33 23.14 21.01 -2.37
N GLN A 34 23.65 20.52 -3.50
CA GLN A 34 23.02 19.47 -4.29
C GLN A 34 22.94 18.14 -3.52
N GLN A 35 24.00 17.74 -2.82
CA GLN A 35 23.98 16.55 -1.96
C GLN A 35 22.95 16.66 -0.82
N ARG A 36 22.82 17.84 -0.20
CA ARG A 36 21.79 18.10 0.83
C ARG A 36 20.38 17.98 0.26
N ASN A 37 20.14 18.49 -0.94
CA ASN A 37 18.85 18.39 -1.61
C ASN A 37 18.50 16.96 -2.00
N LEU A 38 19.47 16.16 -2.45
CA LEU A 38 19.27 14.73 -2.73
C LEU A 38 18.87 13.97 -1.47
N ARG A 39 19.57 14.17 -0.35
CA ARG A 39 19.24 13.53 0.93
C ARG A 39 17.82 13.88 1.40
N ARG A 40 17.40 15.14 1.24
CA ARG A 40 16.04 15.58 1.55
C ARG A 40 15.00 14.88 0.67
N LYS A 41 15.24 14.79 -0.65
CA LYS A 41 14.36 14.07 -1.57
C LYS A 41 14.23 12.60 -1.19
N TYR A 42 15.33 11.92 -0.91
CA TYR A 42 15.31 10.52 -0.45
C TYR A 42 14.56 10.33 0.87
N ALA A 43 14.71 11.26 1.82
CA ALA A 43 13.98 11.22 3.08
C ALA A 43 12.46 11.39 2.87
N ILE A 44 12.05 12.31 2.00
CA ILE A 44 10.63 12.54 1.70
C ILE A 44 10.04 11.30 1.01
N ILE A 45 10.70 10.78 -0.02
CA ILE A 45 10.23 9.59 -0.75
C ILE A 45 10.14 8.39 0.19
N GLY A 46 11.17 8.16 1.01
CA GLY A 46 11.18 7.08 1.99
C GLY A 46 10.05 7.18 3.00
N CYS A 47 9.79 8.39 3.53
CA CYS A 47 8.69 8.64 4.45
C CYS A 47 7.33 8.38 3.80
N THR A 48 7.11 8.86 2.57
CA THR A 48 5.86 8.65 1.83
C THR A 48 5.62 7.17 1.54
N CYS A 49 6.63 6.43 1.09
CA CYS A 49 6.52 4.99 0.86
C CYS A 49 6.21 4.25 2.17
N MET A 50 6.89 4.57 3.27
CA MET A 50 6.62 3.97 4.58
C MET A 50 5.18 4.21 5.04
N MET A 51 4.67 5.43 4.92
CA MET A 51 3.28 5.74 5.27
C MET A 51 2.29 4.97 4.37
N PHE A 52 2.57 4.89 3.07
CA PHE A 52 1.72 4.18 2.12
C PHE A 52 1.68 2.67 2.41
N PHE A 53 2.84 2.02 2.50
CA PHE A 53 2.91 0.59 2.79
C PHE A 53 2.47 0.26 4.22
N GLY A 54 2.74 1.13 5.20
CA GLY A 54 2.29 0.95 6.57
C GLY A 54 0.76 1.00 6.68
N SER A 55 0.12 2.02 6.09
CA SER A 55 -1.34 2.12 6.10
C SER A 55 -2.01 0.95 5.37
N HIS A 56 -1.53 0.59 4.18
CA HIS A 56 -2.10 -0.53 3.44
C HIS A 56 -1.79 -1.88 4.08
N GLY A 57 -0.60 -2.05 4.65
CA GLY A 57 -0.21 -3.25 5.38
C GLY A 57 -1.08 -3.51 6.59
N VAL A 58 -1.37 -2.47 7.39
CA VAL A 58 -2.27 -2.57 8.55
C VAL A 58 -3.69 -2.92 8.12
N LEU A 59 -4.22 -2.30 7.07
CA LEU A 59 -5.56 -2.60 6.55
C LEU A 59 -5.67 -4.03 6.04
N LEU A 60 -4.68 -4.51 5.29
CA LEU A 60 -4.64 -5.89 4.79
C LEU A 60 -4.49 -6.89 5.94
N TRP A 61 -3.67 -6.58 6.94
CA TRP A 61 -3.51 -7.41 8.13
C TRP A 61 -4.83 -7.54 8.90
N ARG A 62 -5.50 -6.40 9.15
CA ARG A 62 -6.79 -6.37 9.83
C ARG A 62 -7.82 -7.19 9.07
N ARG A 63 -7.95 -6.98 7.76
CA ARG A 63 -8.88 -7.75 6.92
C ARG A 63 -8.59 -9.26 6.95
N ARG A 64 -7.31 -9.66 6.97
CA ARG A 64 -6.93 -11.07 7.09
C ARG A 64 -7.25 -11.65 8.47
N SER A 65 -7.08 -10.85 9.53
CA SER A 65 -7.43 -11.25 10.90
C SER A 65 -8.94 -11.41 11.08
N GLU A 66 -9.74 -10.50 10.53
CA GLU A 66 -11.21 -10.58 10.52
C GLU A 66 -11.67 -11.81 9.74
N ASN A 67 -11.11 -12.08 8.56
CA ASN A 67 -11.43 -13.30 7.79
C ASN A 67 -11.06 -14.59 8.55
N ARG A 68 -9.95 -14.60 9.29
CA ARG A 68 -9.56 -15.75 10.13
C ARG A 68 -10.49 -15.92 11.33
N ALA A 69 -10.94 -14.83 11.95
CA ALA A 69 -11.89 -14.88 13.05
C ALA A 69 -13.25 -15.38 12.55
N LEU A 70 -13.74 -14.85 11.43
CA LEU A 70 -14.99 -15.27 10.81
C LEU A 70 -14.95 -16.76 10.42
N ASN A 71 -13.87 -17.23 9.80
CA ASN A 71 -13.70 -18.65 9.46
C ASN A 71 -13.63 -19.58 10.68
N LYS A 72 -13.28 -19.07 11.87
CA LYS A 72 -13.33 -19.85 13.12
C LYS A 72 -14.75 -19.98 13.65
N GLU A 73 -15.55 -18.93 13.52
CA GLU A 73 -16.94 -18.91 13.99
C GLU A 73 -17.88 -19.63 13.01
N ILE A 74 -17.69 -19.41 11.71
CA ILE A 74 -18.50 -19.96 10.63
C ILE A 74 -17.53 -20.56 9.60
N PRO A 75 -17.14 -21.85 9.75
CA PRO A 75 -16.27 -22.48 8.78
C PRO A 75 -16.95 -22.55 7.41
N PRO A 76 -16.25 -22.21 6.31
CA PRO A 76 -16.85 -22.29 4.99
C PRO A 76 -17.08 -23.75 4.60
N ILE A 77 -18.21 -24.04 3.97
CA ILE A 77 -18.56 -25.38 3.50
C ILE A 77 -18.00 -25.66 2.09
N PRO A 78 -17.74 -26.92 1.72
CA PRO A 78 -17.40 -27.29 0.36
C PRO A 78 -18.51 -26.94 -0.63
N TYR A 79 -18.14 -26.55 -1.86
CA TYR A 79 -19.11 -26.23 -2.91
C TYR A 79 -20.14 -27.34 -3.14
N VAL A 80 -19.70 -28.61 -3.14
CA VAL A 80 -20.58 -29.77 -3.41
C VAL A 80 -21.68 -29.91 -2.36
N GLU A 81 -21.36 -29.62 -1.10
CA GLU A 81 -22.32 -29.66 0.01
C GLU A 81 -23.28 -28.46 -0.07
N PHE A 82 -22.74 -27.27 -0.39
CA PHE A 82 -23.54 -26.07 -0.64
C PHE A 82 -24.54 -26.26 -1.80
N GLU A 83 -24.07 -26.80 -2.92
CA GLU A 83 -24.87 -27.02 -4.12
C GLU A 83 -26.06 -27.92 -3.81
N ARG A 84 -25.80 -29.06 -3.17
CA ARG A 84 -26.83 -30.04 -2.83
C ARG A 84 -27.85 -29.49 -1.84
N ASP A 85 -27.39 -28.87 -0.76
CA ASP A 85 -28.26 -28.59 0.39
C ASP A 85 -28.96 -27.24 0.32
N TYR A 86 -28.40 -26.28 -0.43
CA TYR A 86 -28.89 -24.90 -0.51
C TYR A 86 -29.26 -24.47 -1.94
N LEU A 87 -28.41 -24.77 -2.93
CA LEU A 87 -28.62 -24.30 -4.30
C LEU A 87 -29.75 -25.10 -4.99
N LEU A 88 -29.66 -26.43 -4.99
CA LEU A 88 -30.68 -27.31 -5.58
C LEU A 88 -32.01 -27.27 -4.83
N THR A 89 -31.99 -26.96 -3.53
CA THR A 89 -33.20 -26.82 -2.72
C THR A 89 -33.89 -25.47 -2.88
N GLY A 90 -33.33 -24.55 -3.68
CA GLY A 90 -33.91 -23.24 -3.97
C GLY A 90 -33.96 -22.30 -2.77
N LYS A 91 -33.10 -22.51 -1.76
CA LYS A 91 -33.08 -21.72 -0.52
C LYS A 91 -32.25 -20.44 -0.64
N VAL A 92 -31.39 -20.35 -1.66
CA VAL A 92 -30.46 -19.23 -1.87
C VAL A 92 -31.15 -18.07 -2.57
N LYS A 93 -31.05 -16.87 -1.98
CA LYS A 93 -31.54 -15.61 -2.55
C LYS A 93 -30.50 -14.95 -3.46
N SER A 94 -29.28 -14.82 -2.94
CA SER A 94 -28.20 -14.06 -3.58
C SER A 94 -26.85 -14.58 -3.13
N ILE A 95 -25.89 -14.55 -4.04
CA ILE A 95 -24.51 -14.98 -3.78
C ILE A 95 -23.59 -13.78 -3.98
N VAL A 96 -22.77 -13.47 -2.97
CA VAL A 96 -21.74 -12.43 -3.05
C VAL A 96 -20.37 -13.11 -3.13
N VAL A 97 -19.64 -12.78 -4.20
CA VAL A 97 -18.33 -13.34 -4.47
C VAL A 97 -17.25 -12.43 -3.90
N HIS A 98 -16.35 -12.98 -3.07
CA HIS A 98 -15.16 -12.27 -2.58
C HIS A 98 -13.91 -12.76 -3.33
N PRO A 99 -13.51 -12.11 -4.44
CA PRO A 99 -12.46 -12.62 -5.32
C PRO A 99 -11.11 -12.78 -4.62
N HIS A 100 -10.82 -11.97 -3.60
CA HIS A 100 -9.56 -12.03 -2.86
C HIS A 100 -9.41 -13.24 -1.92
N PHE A 101 -10.52 -13.90 -1.56
CA PHE A 101 -10.51 -14.98 -0.56
C PHE A 101 -10.93 -16.34 -1.13
N GLN A 102 -11.31 -16.41 -2.41
CA GLN A 102 -11.86 -17.63 -3.03
C GLN A 102 -13.06 -18.23 -2.24
N VAL A 103 -13.74 -17.38 -1.47
CA VAL A 103 -14.92 -17.70 -0.68
C VAL A 103 -16.10 -16.88 -1.23
N CYS A 104 -17.27 -17.49 -1.21
CA CYS A 104 -18.55 -16.86 -1.54
C CYS A 104 -19.45 -16.89 -0.32
N ASP A 105 -20.23 -15.83 -0.14
CA ASP A 105 -21.31 -15.81 0.84
C ASP A 105 -22.65 -15.98 0.13
N ALA A 106 -23.40 -17.02 0.48
CA ALA A 106 -24.77 -17.22 0.04
C ALA A 106 -25.74 -16.75 1.12
N TYR A 107 -26.62 -15.84 0.75
CA TYR A 107 -27.70 -15.36 1.60
C TYR A 107 -28.96 -16.18 1.35
N THR A 108 -29.55 -16.69 2.43
CA THR A 108 -30.76 -17.52 2.39
C THR A 108 -32.01 -16.66 2.64
N GLU A 109 -33.12 -16.90 1.94
CA GLU A 109 -34.40 -16.27 2.29
C GLU A 109 -34.96 -16.90 3.56
N ARG A 110 -35.17 -16.09 4.62
CA ARG A 110 -36.03 -16.51 5.74
C ARG A 110 -37.47 -16.14 5.42
N LYS A 111 -38.34 -17.14 5.37
CA LYS A 111 -39.79 -16.94 5.19
C LYS A 111 -40.52 -16.51 6.48
N ASP A 112 -39.86 -16.54 7.65
CA ASP A 112 -40.53 -16.45 8.97
C ASP A 112 -40.02 -15.33 9.91
N LEU A 113 -39.67 -14.12 9.44
CA LEU A 113 -39.25 -13.02 10.35
C LEU A 113 -40.19 -11.80 10.35
N THR A 114 -40.78 -11.54 11.52
CA THR A 114 -41.36 -10.25 11.90
C THR A 114 -40.28 -9.16 12.03
N PRO A 115 -40.62 -7.88 11.75
CA PRO A 115 -39.64 -6.80 11.53
C PRO A 115 -38.74 -6.46 12.74
N GLU A 116 -39.11 -6.89 13.95
CA GLU A 116 -38.40 -6.53 15.19
C GLU A 116 -37.06 -7.27 15.38
N LYS A 117 -36.89 -8.47 14.79
CA LYS A 117 -35.64 -9.28 14.91
C LYS A 117 -34.60 -9.01 13.82
N VAL A 118 -34.93 -8.15 12.86
CA VAL A 118 -34.10 -7.86 11.68
C VAL A 118 -32.80 -7.12 12.06
N SER A 119 -32.81 -6.30 13.11
CA SER A 119 -31.61 -5.55 13.53
C SER A 119 -30.55 -6.38 14.25
N LYS A 120 -30.90 -7.57 14.75
CA LYS A 120 -29.98 -8.48 15.47
C LYS A 120 -29.61 -9.74 14.70
N SER A 121 -30.29 -10.04 13.59
CA SER A 121 -30.04 -11.21 12.75
C SER A 121 -29.75 -10.78 11.33
N MET A 122 -28.60 -10.13 11.14
CA MET A 122 -28.07 -9.88 9.81
C MET A 122 -27.99 -11.24 9.10
N LEU A 123 -28.81 -11.40 8.05
CA LEU A 123 -28.96 -12.54 7.13
C LEU A 123 -28.13 -13.78 7.47
N GLN A 124 -28.80 -14.91 7.72
CA GLN A 124 -28.13 -16.21 7.84
C GLN A 124 -27.37 -16.49 6.55
N SER A 125 -26.07 -16.21 6.57
CA SER A 125 -25.14 -16.34 5.45
C SER A 125 -24.40 -17.65 5.59
N VAL A 126 -24.33 -18.41 4.50
CA VAL A 126 -23.53 -19.61 4.40
C VAL A 126 -22.36 -19.30 3.49
N SER A 127 -21.15 -19.34 4.05
CA SER A 127 -19.94 -19.15 3.27
C SER A 127 -19.51 -20.49 2.66
N PHE A 128 -19.12 -20.49 1.39
CA PHE A 128 -18.64 -21.69 0.70
C PHE A 128 -17.44 -21.38 -0.19
N TYR A 129 -16.58 -22.37 -0.43
CA TYR A 129 -15.43 -22.21 -1.32
C TYR A 129 -15.86 -22.25 -2.79
N LEU A 130 -15.37 -21.31 -3.60
CA LEU A 130 -15.67 -21.20 -5.03
C LEU A 130 -15.03 -22.33 -5.84
N PHE A 131 -13.92 -22.88 -5.33
CA PHE A 131 -13.23 -24.04 -5.88
C PHE A 131 -13.10 -25.11 -4.80
N SER A 132 -13.67 -26.29 -5.05
CA SER A 132 -13.23 -27.50 -4.38
C SER A 132 -11.79 -27.74 -4.83
N ASN A 133 -10.82 -27.68 -3.92
CA ASN A 133 -9.45 -28.09 -4.18
C ASN A 133 -9.41 -29.55 -4.63
N LYS A 134 -9.61 -29.79 -5.91
CA LYS A 134 -8.98 -30.87 -6.66
C LYS A 134 -7.90 -30.18 -7.50
N LEU A 135 -6.64 -30.58 -7.29
CA LEU A 135 -5.39 -30.08 -7.91
C LEU A 135 -4.86 -28.79 -7.25
N PHE A 136 -3.76 -28.75 -6.49
CA PHE A 136 -2.57 -29.62 -6.33
C PHE A 136 -2.22 -29.81 -4.86
#